data_AF-I1KM01-F1
#
_entry.id   AF-I1KM01-F1
#
_cell.length_a   1.000
_cell.length_b   1.000
_cell.length_c   1.000
_cell.angle_alpha   90.00
_cell.angle_beta   90.00
_cell.angle_gamma   90.00
#
_symmetry.space_group_name_H-M   'P 1'
#
loop_
_entity.id
_entity.type
_entity.pdbx_description
1 polymer ?
#
loop_
_entity_poly.entity_id
_entity_poly.type
_entity_poly.pdbx_seq_one_letter_code
_entity_poly.pdbx_strand_id
1 'polypeptide(L)'
;MGLAKNLRGSRTEAPQEGLPVSAVSGGAAAKTKWTNLMPLVVALVVVAEIAFLGRLDMAKNAEMVDTLADFFYRSPAVVEGDDLGLGTVAGGGGGGGNRNSESESCEKWLEREDAVTYSRDFAKEPVFVSGADQEWKSCSVGCKFGFSGDKKPDAAFGLPQPGETASVLRSMESAQYYAENNLAMARRRGYDIVMTTSLSSDVPVGYFSWAEYDIMAPMKPKTEAALAAAFISNCGARNFRLQALEALEKSNIKIDSYGGCHRNRDGRVDKVEALKHYKFSLAFENSNEEDYVTEKFFQSLVAGTIPVVVGAPNIQDFAPSPGSIIHIKEIEDVESVAKSMRYLAENPEAYNQSLRWKYEGPSDSFKALVDMAAVHSSCRLCIHLATVSREKEENSPGFKKRPCKCTRGPKTVYHIYVRERGRFEMESIYLRSSNLTLEALKFAVVSKFTSLNHVPIWKTERPEILRGGNDLKLHKIYPVGLTQRQALYTFSFKGDADFRSHLESHPCAKFEVIFV
;
A
#
# COMPACT_ATOMS: atom_id res chain seq x y z
N MET A 1 -54.97 53.51 -25.35
CA MET A 1 -55.63 53.75 -26.67
C MET A 1 -56.54 52.56 -26.95
N GLY A 2 -57.80 52.81 -27.30
CA GLY A 2 -58.85 51.80 -27.32
C GLY A 2 -58.88 50.90 -28.57
N LEU A 3 -59.51 49.74 -28.36
CA LEU A 3 -60.49 49.04 -29.20
C LEU A 3 -60.18 48.80 -30.70
N ALA A 4 -60.05 47.53 -31.05
CA ALA A 4 -60.70 46.97 -32.25
C ALA A 4 -60.95 45.46 -32.09
N LYS A 5 -62.23 45.09 -31.98
CA LYS A 5 -62.77 43.76 -32.31
C LYS A 5 -63.00 43.70 -33.83
N ASN A 6 -62.84 42.54 -34.47
CA ASN A 6 -63.90 41.88 -35.28
C ASN A 6 -63.43 40.79 -36.28
N LEU A 7 -64.30 39.76 -36.42
CA LEU A 7 -64.63 38.91 -37.58
C LEU A 7 -63.57 37.87 -38.03
N ARG A 8 -63.79 36.53 -38.02
CA ARG A 8 -64.89 35.61 -38.43
C ARG A 8 -64.98 35.37 -39.96
N GLY A 9 -64.61 34.15 -40.37
CA GLY A 9 -64.95 33.42 -41.61
C GLY A 9 -64.24 32.06 -41.56
N SER A 10 -64.80 30.83 -41.65
CA SER A 10 -65.98 30.17 -42.25
C SER A 10 -65.74 29.50 -43.62
N ARG A 11 -65.99 28.17 -43.66
CA ARG A 11 -66.25 27.24 -44.79
C ARG A 11 -65.00 26.84 -45.62
N THR A 12 -64.79 25.60 -46.06
CA THR A 12 -65.63 24.56 -46.75
C THR A 12 -64.95 23.18 -46.58
N GLU A 13 -65.63 22.10 -46.18
CA GLU A 13 -66.35 21.05 -46.96
C GLU A 13 -65.49 20.00 -47.72
N ALA A 14 -65.90 18.73 -47.54
CA ALA A 14 -65.34 17.43 -47.99
C ALA A 14 -65.54 17.14 -49.50
N PRO A 15 -65.05 15.99 -50.06
CA PRO A 15 -65.86 14.75 -50.02
C PRO A 15 -65.11 13.37 -50.13
N GLN A 16 -65.89 12.30 -49.83
CA GLN A 16 -65.93 10.91 -50.37
C GLN A 16 -64.75 9.94 -50.14
N GLU A 17 -64.91 8.80 -49.45
CA GLU A 17 -65.72 7.56 -49.67
C GLU A 17 -65.38 6.75 -50.94
N GLY A 18 -64.95 5.49 -50.72
CA GLY A 18 -64.85 4.46 -51.76
C GLY A 18 -63.98 3.25 -51.39
N LEU A 19 -64.62 2.18 -50.91
CA LEU A 19 -64.10 0.79 -50.88
C LEU A 19 -63.95 0.24 -52.32
N PRO A 20 -63.04 -0.73 -52.53
CA PRO A 20 -63.53 -2.03 -53.00
C PRO A 20 -62.78 -3.26 -52.42
N VAL A 21 -63.25 -4.41 -52.88
CA VAL A 21 -63.26 -5.75 -52.30
C VAL A 21 -62.40 -6.73 -53.13
N SER A 22 -61.86 -7.75 -52.45
CA SER A 22 -61.47 -9.09 -52.94
C SER A 22 -60.22 -9.35 -53.80
N ALA A 23 -59.38 -10.23 -53.22
CA ALA A 23 -58.74 -11.44 -53.78
C ALA A 23 -58.00 -11.39 -55.12
N VAL A 24 -56.71 -11.78 -55.11
CA VAL A 24 -56.18 -13.01 -55.73
C VAL A 24 -54.69 -13.16 -55.39
N SER A 25 -54.33 -14.41 -55.15
CA SER A 25 -53.03 -15.03 -54.92
C SER A 25 -51.99 -14.84 -56.04
N GLY A 26 -50.71 -14.88 -55.66
CA GLY A 26 -49.64 -15.44 -56.49
C GLY A 26 -48.42 -14.53 -56.66
N GLY A 27 -47.26 -15.00 -56.19
CA GLY A 27 -45.98 -14.38 -56.55
C GLY A 27 -44.90 -14.50 -55.49
N ALA A 28 -44.32 -15.69 -55.37
CA ALA A 28 -43.09 -15.92 -54.62
C ALA A 28 -41.93 -15.09 -55.22
N ALA A 29 -41.29 -14.29 -54.38
CA ALA A 29 -39.94 -13.77 -54.64
C ALA A 29 -39.17 -13.79 -53.31
N ALA A 30 -38.41 -14.87 -53.13
CA ALA A 30 -37.47 -15.03 -52.03
C ALA A 30 -36.37 -13.97 -52.14
N LYS A 31 -36.50 -12.89 -51.38
CA LYS A 31 -35.39 -11.97 -51.08
C LYS A 31 -35.06 -12.13 -49.60
N THR A 32 -33.90 -12.71 -49.39
CA THR A 32 -33.27 -13.10 -48.13
C THR A 32 -33.34 -11.97 -47.10
N LYS A 33 -34.13 -12.21 -46.04
CA LYS A 33 -34.22 -11.38 -44.84
C LYS A 33 -32.92 -11.52 -44.04
N TRP A 34 -31.86 -10.80 -44.42
CA TRP A 34 -30.67 -10.72 -43.57
C TRP A 34 -30.57 -9.45 -42.71
N THR A 35 -31.56 -8.55 -42.81
CA THR A 35 -31.62 -7.34 -41.98
C THR A 35 -32.07 -7.60 -40.54
N ASN A 36 -32.78 -8.70 -40.26
CA ASN A 36 -33.27 -9.00 -38.91
C ASN A 36 -32.32 -9.87 -38.07
N LEU A 37 -31.25 -10.43 -38.64
CA LEU A 37 -30.29 -11.25 -37.90
C LEU A 37 -29.10 -10.43 -37.37
N MET A 38 -28.85 -9.26 -37.94
CA MET A 38 -27.69 -8.43 -37.58
C MET A 38 -27.65 -8.06 -36.09
N PRO A 39 -28.76 -7.67 -35.44
CA PRO A 39 -28.77 -7.41 -33.99
C PRO A 39 -28.48 -8.67 -33.16
N LEU A 40 -28.99 -9.82 -33.61
CA LEU A 40 -28.76 -11.12 -32.96
C LEU A 40 -27.29 -11.55 -33.07
N VAL A 41 -26.66 -11.35 -34.23
CA VAL A 41 -25.23 -11.64 -34.44
C VAL A 41 -24.37 -10.72 -33.57
N VAL A 42 -24.67 -9.42 -33.52
CA VAL A 42 -23.95 -8.47 -32.66
C VAL A 42 -24.11 -8.83 -31.18
N ALA A 43 -25.32 -9.17 -30.72
CA ALA A 43 -25.56 -9.61 -29.36
C ALA A 43 -24.78 -10.91 -29.04
N LEU A 44 -24.73 -11.87 -29.98
CA LEU A 44 -23.95 -13.09 -29.83
C LEU A 44 -22.44 -12.82 -29.72
N VAL A 45 -21.90 -11.90 -30.52
CA VAL A 45 -20.49 -11.52 -30.46
C VAL A 45 -20.17 -10.83 -29.13
N VAL A 46 -21.03 -9.90 -28.67
CA VAL A 46 -20.86 -9.23 -27.36
C VAL A 46 -20.94 -10.23 -26.20
N VAL A 47 -21.89 -11.17 -26.24
CA VAL A 47 -21.99 -12.24 -25.24
C VAL A 47 -20.77 -13.16 -25.28
N ALA A 48 -20.26 -13.48 -26.47
CA ALA A 48 -19.05 -14.29 -26.63
C ALA A 48 -17.80 -13.56 -26.11
N GLU A 49 -17.66 -12.25 -26.34
CA GLU A 49 -16.56 -11.45 -25.79
C GLU A 49 -16.67 -11.30 -24.27
N ILE A 50 -17.87 -11.04 -23.73
CA ILE A 50 -18.10 -11.00 -22.28
C ILE A 50 -17.81 -12.37 -21.65
N ALA A 51 -18.21 -13.47 -22.29
CA ALA A 51 -17.90 -14.82 -21.82
C ALA A 51 -16.40 -15.15 -21.93
N PHE A 52 -15.70 -14.62 -22.95
CA PHE A 52 -14.26 -14.79 -23.13
C PHE A 52 -13.46 -13.97 -22.12
N LEU A 53 -13.82 -12.70 -21.88
CA LEU A 53 -13.26 -11.87 -20.83
C LEU A 53 -13.59 -12.43 -19.44
N GLY A 54 -14.82 -12.88 -19.25
CA GLY A 54 -15.26 -13.59 -18.05
C GLY A 54 -14.49 -14.89 -17.84
N ARG A 55 -14.11 -15.63 -18.90
CA ARG A 55 -13.22 -16.80 -18.81
C ARG A 55 -11.76 -16.43 -18.54
N LEU A 56 -11.25 -15.31 -19.03
CA LEU A 56 -9.87 -14.88 -18.71
C LEU A 56 -9.78 -14.39 -17.25
N ASP A 57 -10.79 -13.67 -16.80
CA ASP A 57 -10.87 -13.16 -15.44
C ASP A 57 -11.21 -14.31 -14.48
N MET A 58 -12.11 -15.23 -14.84
CA MET A 58 -12.34 -16.45 -14.05
C MET A 58 -11.20 -17.46 -14.17
N ALA A 59 -10.40 -17.54 -15.24
CA ALA A 59 -9.24 -18.44 -15.23
C ALA A 59 -8.15 -17.89 -14.30
N LYS A 60 -7.85 -16.59 -14.36
CA LYS A 60 -6.92 -15.95 -13.41
C LYS A 60 -7.43 -15.97 -11.98
N ASN A 61 -8.71 -15.64 -11.78
CA ASN A 61 -9.30 -15.58 -10.47
C ASN A 61 -9.65 -16.98 -9.94
N ALA A 62 -10.04 -17.96 -10.75
CA ALA A 62 -10.22 -19.34 -10.28
C ALA A 62 -8.88 -19.98 -9.98
N GLU A 63 -7.82 -19.81 -10.78
CA GLU A 63 -6.50 -20.36 -10.41
C GLU A 63 -6.00 -19.75 -9.08
N MET A 64 -6.35 -18.49 -8.81
CA MET A 64 -6.00 -17.77 -7.57
C MET A 64 -6.98 -18.06 -6.40
N VAL A 65 -8.25 -18.34 -6.66
CA VAL A 65 -9.29 -18.63 -5.67
C VAL A 65 -9.34 -20.12 -5.35
N ASP A 66 -9.04 -21.01 -6.27
CA ASP A 66 -8.92 -22.46 -6.05
C ASP A 66 -7.66 -22.74 -5.22
N THR A 67 -6.53 -22.04 -5.49
CA THR A 67 -5.37 -22.08 -4.58
C THR A 67 -5.65 -21.53 -3.19
N LEU A 68 -6.57 -20.56 -3.05
CA LEU A 68 -6.96 -20.00 -1.75
C LEU A 68 -8.09 -20.81 -1.06
N ALA A 69 -8.98 -21.46 -1.80
CA ALA A 69 -10.09 -22.24 -1.27
C ALA A 69 -9.63 -23.65 -0.87
N ASP A 70 -8.75 -24.29 -1.65
CA ASP A 70 -8.09 -25.53 -1.25
C ASP A 70 -7.19 -25.32 -0.01
N PHE A 71 -6.70 -24.09 0.20
CA PHE A 71 -5.93 -23.71 1.39
C PHE A 71 -6.75 -23.76 2.69
N PHE A 72 -8.07 -23.55 2.64
CA PHE A 72 -8.91 -23.55 3.85
C PHE A 72 -9.60 -24.88 4.13
N TYR A 73 -9.84 -25.72 3.12
CA TYR A 73 -10.62 -26.95 3.31
C TYR A 73 -9.82 -28.24 3.46
N ARG A 74 -8.49 -28.21 3.28
CA ARG A 74 -7.66 -29.36 3.64
C ARG A 74 -7.18 -29.28 5.09
N SER A 75 -8.09 -29.58 6.01
CA SER A 75 -7.70 -30.06 7.34
C SER A 75 -6.85 -31.32 7.17
N PRO A 76 -5.55 -31.34 7.55
CA PRO A 76 -4.81 -32.59 7.58
C PRO A 76 -5.42 -33.44 8.68
N ALA A 77 -5.83 -34.65 8.32
CA ALA A 77 -6.24 -35.67 9.26
C ALA A 77 -5.17 -35.81 10.35
N VAL A 78 -5.60 -35.77 11.61
CA VAL A 78 -4.81 -36.09 12.79
C VAL A 78 -4.22 -37.48 12.58
N VAL A 79 -2.93 -37.56 12.28
CA VAL A 79 -2.19 -38.81 12.37
C VAL A 79 -1.91 -38.99 13.86
N GLU A 80 -2.71 -39.85 14.49
CA GLU A 80 -2.46 -40.36 15.83
C GLU A 80 -1.02 -40.90 15.89
N GLY A 81 -0.26 -40.42 16.88
CA GLY A 81 1.13 -40.82 17.08
C GLY A 81 1.22 -42.28 17.48
N ASP A 82 2.07 -43.01 16.76
CA ASP A 82 2.51 -44.34 17.15
C ASP A 82 3.24 -44.28 18.51
N ASP A 83 2.57 -44.86 19.49
CA ASP A 83 3.12 -45.42 20.71
C ASP A 83 4.12 -46.52 20.34
N LEU A 84 5.41 -46.19 20.30
CA LEU A 84 6.48 -47.18 20.33
C LEU A 84 7.16 -47.13 21.70
N GLY A 85 6.49 -47.80 22.63
CA GLY A 85 7.07 -48.18 23.90
C GLY A 85 8.20 -49.20 23.78
N LEU A 86 8.83 -49.36 24.95
CA LEU A 86 9.58 -50.52 25.42
C LEU A 86 11.08 -50.60 25.10
N GLY A 87 11.87 -50.43 26.17
CA GLY A 87 13.30 -50.72 26.17
C GLY A 87 14.00 -50.47 27.51
N THR A 88 13.39 -50.82 28.64
CA THR A 88 14.04 -50.78 29.95
C THR A 88 15.05 -51.92 30.05
N VAL A 89 16.34 -51.64 29.84
CA VAL A 89 17.42 -52.56 30.22
C VAL A 89 18.18 -51.95 31.38
N ALA A 90 17.87 -52.47 32.57
CA ALA A 90 18.67 -52.30 33.76
C ALA A 90 19.98 -53.11 33.65
N GLY A 91 21.09 -52.54 34.09
CA GLY A 91 22.25 -53.33 34.51
C GLY A 91 23.60 -52.83 34.02
N GLY A 92 24.23 -52.02 34.88
CA GLY A 92 25.63 -52.22 35.26
C GLY A 92 26.74 -51.75 34.31
N GLY A 93 27.67 -50.98 34.86
CA GLY A 93 29.02 -50.82 34.30
C GLY A 93 29.48 -49.38 34.22
N GLY A 94 30.27 -48.98 35.21
CA GLY A 94 30.86 -47.65 35.31
C GLY A 94 31.73 -47.26 34.11
N GLY A 95 31.74 -45.96 33.86
CA GLY A 95 32.59 -45.32 32.88
C GLY A 95 32.20 -43.85 32.86
N GLY A 96 33.01 -43.02 33.54
CA GLY A 96 32.87 -41.57 33.54
C GLY A 96 32.91 -41.04 32.11
N GLY A 97 31.72 -40.79 31.58
CA GLY A 97 31.48 -40.17 30.31
C GLY A 97 30.12 -39.52 30.44
N ASN A 98 30.09 -38.21 30.25
CA ASN A 98 28.90 -37.38 30.28
C ASN A 98 27.89 -37.92 29.23
N ARG A 99 27.09 -38.93 29.61
CA ARG A 99 26.22 -39.73 28.72
C ARG A 99 24.76 -39.27 28.74
N ASN A 100 24.49 -38.06 29.20
CA ASN A 100 23.17 -37.43 29.11
C ASN A 100 23.07 -36.38 27.98
N SER A 101 23.86 -36.51 26.91
CA SER A 101 23.50 -35.85 25.65
C SER A 101 22.56 -36.77 24.87
N GLU A 102 21.30 -36.85 25.29
CA GLU A 102 20.22 -37.04 24.32
C GLU A 102 20.53 -36.11 23.14
N SER A 103 20.54 -36.62 21.91
CA SER A 103 21.03 -35.90 20.74
C SER A 103 20.34 -34.54 20.62
N GLU A 104 21.00 -33.46 21.07
CA GLU A 104 20.47 -32.09 21.04
C GLU A 104 19.88 -31.80 19.66
N SER A 105 18.70 -31.20 19.53
CA SER A 105 18.13 -30.96 18.20
C SER A 105 18.97 -29.93 17.41
N CYS A 106 18.89 -29.95 16.07
CA CYS A 106 19.60 -28.95 15.25
C CYS A 106 19.19 -27.52 15.62
N GLU A 107 17.92 -27.30 15.96
CA GLU A 107 17.38 -25.99 16.34
C GLU A 107 18.02 -25.49 17.64
N LYS A 108 18.08 -26.32 18.69
CA LYS A 108 18.72 -25.95 19.98
C LYS A 108 20.22 -25.69 19.80
N TRP A 109 20.88 -26.50 19.00
CA TRP A 109 22.30 -26.31 18.68
C TRP A 109 22.51 -24.99 17.93
N LEU A 110 21.72 -24.70 16.89
CA LEU A 110 21.80 -23.45 16.13
C LEU A 110 21.50 -22.23 17.00
N GLU A 111 20.50 -22.31 17.89
CA GLU A 111 20.16 -21.23 18.80
C GLU A 111 21.35 -20.84 19.69
N ARG A 112 22.12 -21.82 20.19
CA ARG A 112 23.32 -21.57 20.98
C ARG A 112 24.50 -21.08 20.12
N GLU A 113 24.80 -21.75 19.01
CA GLU A 113 25.99 -21.47 18.21
C GLU A 113 25.86 -20.20 17.35
N ASP A 114 24.64 -19.85 16.93
CA ASP A 114 24.38 -18.60 16.20
C ASP A 114 24.08 -17.43 17.14
N ALA A 115 24.01 -17.65 18.46
CA ALA A 115 23.78 -16.59 19.44
C ALA A 115 24.85 -15.51 19.34
N VAL A 116 24.40 -14.27 19.31
CA VAL A 116 25.27 -13.10 19.16
C VAL A 116 25.13 -12.19 20.37
N THR A 117 26.28 -11.79 20.91
CA THR A 117 26.36 -10.64 21.82
C THR A 117 26.88 -9.44 21.04
N TYR A 118 25.99 -8.48 20.79
CA TYR A 118 26.37 -7.20 20.18
C TYR A 118 27.14 -6.33 21.18
N SER A 119 28.01 -5.46 20.67
CA SER A 119 28.84 -4.59 21.51
C SER A 119 28.02 -3.57 22.31
N ARG A 120 26.89 -3.14 21.74
CA ARG A 120 26.01 -2.12 22.31
C ARG A 120 24.64 -2.69 22.68
N ASP A 121 24.25 -2.45 23.93
CA ASP A 121 22.90 -2.69 24.45
C ASP A 121 22.10 -1.39 24.37
N PHE A 122 21.23 -1.28 23.35
CA PHE A 122 20.44 -0.06 23.14
C PHE A 122 19.44 0.25 24.25
N ALA A 123 19.11 -0.69 25.15
CA ALA A 123 18.29 -0.39 26.31
C ALA A 123 19.06 0.44 27.35
N LYS A 124 20.39 0.24 27.45
CA LYS A 124 21.28 0.97 28.36
C LYS A 124 21.91 2.18 27.69
N GLU A 125 22.32 2.02 26.44
CA GLU A 125 22.96 3.05 25.62
C GLU A 125 22.09 3.33 24.38
N PRO A 126 21.01 4.11 24.53
CA PRO A 126 20.07 4.39 23.45
C PRO A 126 20.74 5.11 22.28
N VAL A 127 20.21 4.92 21.08
CA VAL A 127 20.57 5.73 19.91
C VAL A 127 20.33 7.20 20.23
N PHE A 128 21.33 8.04 20.00
CA PHE A 128 21.26 9.48 20.24
C PHE A 128 21.32 10.26 18.92
N VAL A 129 20.24 10.98 18.61
CA VAL A 129 20.15 11.85 17.43
C VAL A 129 20.13 13.31 17.87
N SER A 130 21.05 14.12 17.35
CA SER A 130 21.16 15.54 17.67
C SER A 130 20.42 16.42 16.67
N GLY A 131 19.92 17.58 17.12
CA GLY A 131 19.37 18.63 16.25
C GLY A 131 17.84 18.67 16.12
N ALA A 132 17.12 17.95 16.98
CA ALA A 132 15.66 18.01 17.06
C ALA A 132 15.17 17.62 18.46
N ASP A 133 13.96 18.04 18.80
CA ASP A 133 13.29 17.67 20.05
C ASP A 133 12.69 16.26 19.97
N GLN A 134 12.43 15.67 21.14
CA GLN A 134 11.77 14.37 21.24
C GLN A 134 10.24 14.54 21.22
N GLU A 135 9.60 14.08 20.14
CA GLU A 135 8.18 14.33 19.85
C GLU A 135 7.27 13.08 19.99
N TRP A 136 7.80 11.92 20.39
CA TRP A 136 7.04 10.65 20.42
C TRP A 136 7.13 9.91 21.77
N LYS A 137 6.19 8.98 22.01
CA LYS A 137 6.00 8.30 23.31
C LYS A 137 6.92 7.10 23.55
N SER A 138 7.06 6.22 22.57
CA SER A 138 7.83 4.98 22.72
C SER A 138 8.47 4.55 21.40
N CYS A 139 9.56 3.80 21.49
CA CYS A 139 10.23 3.22 20.34
C CYS A 139 10.66 1.79 20.67
N SER A 140 10.70 0.91 19.67
CA SER A 140 11.09 -0.49 19.84
C SER A 140 12.59 -0.68 20.12
N VAL A 141 13.38 0.39 19.95
CA VAL A 141 14.79 0.48 20.32
C VAL A 141 14.98 1.68 21.24
N GLY A 142 15.95 1.62 22.16
CA GLY A 142 16.30 2.79 22.96
C GLY A 142 16.72 3.93 22.04
N CYS A 143 16.02 5.06 22.16
CA CYS A 143 16.11 6.18 21.22
C CYS A 143 15.92 7.50 21.97
N LYS A 144 16.82 8.47 21.76
CA LYS A 144 16.80 9.79 22.38
C LYS A 144 17.17 10.87 21.37
N PHE A 145 16.43 11.97 21.42
CA PHE A 145 16.67 13.15 20.59
C PHE A 145 16.99 14.34 21.51
N GLY A 146 17.82 15.28 21.05
CA GLY A 146 18.12 16.51 21.79
C GLY A 146 19.32 17.29 21.27
N PHE A 147 19.86 18.19 22.09
CA PHE A 147 20.95 19.11 21.71
C PHE A 147 22.20 19.01 22.61
N SER A 148 22.42 17.88 23.28
CA SER A 148 23.50 17.74 24.27
C SER A 148 24.90 17.86 23.66
N GLY A 149 25.76 18.71 24.24
CA GLY A 149 27.15 18.91 23.83
C GLY A 149 28.15 17.87 24.38
N ASP A 150 27.79 17.15 25.45
CA ASP A 150 28.73 16.25 26.14
C ASP A 150 28.77 14.83 25.57
N LYS A 151 27.73 14.43 24.83
CA LYS A 151 27.63 13.10 24.21
C LYS A 151 27.75 13.22 22.70
N LYS A 152 28.66 12.45 22.12
CA LYS A 152 28.76 12.30 20.66
C LYS A 152 27.46 11.65 20.14
N PRO A 153 26.74 12.30 19.22
CA PRO A 153 25.55 11.70 18.63
C PRO A 153 25.89 10.65 17.59
N ASP A 154 25.02 9.65 17.48
CA ASP A 154 25.04 8.64 16.41
C ASP A 154 24.71 9.30 15.07
N ALA A 155 23.78 10.26 15.09
CA ALA A 155 23.39 11.04 13.93
C ALA A 155 23.02 12.48 14.30
N ALA A 156 23.14 13.42 13.36
CA ALA A 156 22.75 14.81 13.55
C ALA A 156 21.98 15.35 12.34
N PHE A 157 20.90 16.08 12.59
CA PHE A 157 20.20 16.81 11.53
C PHE A 157 21.02 18.01 11.05
N GLY A 158 20.99 18.25 9.74
CA GLY A 158 21.64 19.41 9.12
C GLY A 158 22.88 19.02 8.31
N LEU A 159 23.73 20.00 8.03
CA LEU A 159 24.84 19.85 7.09
C LEU A 159 25.83 18.75 7.53
N PRO A 160 26.37 17.96 6.59
CA PRO A 160 27.41 16.98 6.89
C PRO A 160 28.62 17.64 7.55
N GLN A 161 29.07 17.05 8.65
CA GLN A 161 30.25 17.50 9.39
C GLN A 161 31.33 16.42 9.33
N PRO A 162 32.63 16.78 9.30
CA PRO A 162 33.71 15.81 9.42
C PRO A 162 33.61 15.05 10.75
N GLY A 163 33.51 13.71 10.70
CA GLY A 163 33.43 12.88 11.90
C GLY A 163 32.77 11.52 11.66
N GLU A 164 32.49 10.80 12.75
CA GLU A 164 31.77 9.52 12.69
C GLU A 164 30.25 9.67 12.94
N THR A 165 29.77 10.88 13.17
CA THR A 165 28.33 11.16 13.35
C THR A 165 27.67 11.19 11.98
N ALA A 166 26.64 10.35 11.79
CA ALA A 166 25.89 10.32 10.54
C ALA A 166 25.10 11.62 10.32
N SER A 167 25.18 12.17 9.12
CA SER A 167 24.45 13.38 8.72
C SER A 167 23.06 13.04 8.18
N VAL A 168 22.04 13.74 8.67
CA VAL A 168 20.63 13.47 8.35
C VAL A 168 20.00 14.65 7.60
N LEU A 169 19.57 14.40 6.37
CA LEU A 169 18.66 15.28 5.62
C LEU A 169 17.22 14.88 5.94
N ARG A 170 16.41 15.83 6.43
CA ARG A 170 14.96 15.62 6.62
C ARG A 170 14.18 16.75 5.98
N SER A 171 13.30 16.39 5.03
CA SER A 171 12.44 17.35 4.34
C SER A 171 11.23 16.66 3.74
N MET A 172 10.05 17.25 3.87
CA MET A 172 8.85 16.78 3.19
C MET A 172 8.57 17.58 1.89
N GLU A 173 9.48 18.48 1.51
CA GLU A 173 9.36 19.29 0.30
C GLU A 173 9.86 18.53 -0.95
N SER A 174 9.21 18.76 -2.09
CA SER A 174 9.57 18.11 -3.36
C SER A 174 10.96 18.51 -3.87
N ALA A 175 11.67 17.53 -4.43
CA ALA A 175 12.97 17.74 -5.07
C ALA A 175 12.91 18.62 -6.33
N GLN A 176 11.72 18.80 -6.93
CA GLN A 176 11.55 19.71 -8.06
C GLN A 176 11.71 21.19 -7.67
N TYR A 177 11.47 21.55 -6.41
CA TYR A 177 11.72 22.90 -5.88
C TYR A 177 13.05 22.99 -5.14
N TYR A 178 13.40 21.93 -4.40
CA TYR A 178 14.59 21.86 -3.57
C TYR A 178 15.45 20.68 -4.01
N ALA A 179 16.34 20.92 -4.96
CA ALA A 179 17.08 19.86 -5.64
C ALA A 179 17.91 19.00 -4.67
N GLU A 180 18.28 19.53 -3.51
CA GLU A 180 18.92 18.82 -2.40
C GLU A 180 18.10 17.64 -1.85
N ASN A 181 16.77 17.65 -1.98
CA ASN A 181 15.91 16.56 -1.53
C ASN A 181 15.91 15.38 -2.51
N ASN A 182 16.49 15.54 -3.70
CA ASN A 182 16.74 14.42 -4.60
C ASN A 182 17.77 13.49 -3.95
N LEU A 183 17.44 12.19 -3.85
CA LEU A 183 18.30 11.20 -3.18
C LEU A 183 19.74 11.20 -3.70
N ALA A 184 19.93 11.22 -5.02
CA ALA A 184 21.27 11.22 -5.61
C ALA A 184 22.03 12.54 -5.33
N MET A 185 21.33 13.67 -5.30
CA MET A 185 21.94 14.95 -4.94
C MET A 185 22.30 15.01 -3.45
N ALA A 186 21.43 14.54 -2.57
CA ALA A 186 21.69 14.45 -1.14
C ALA A 186 22.94 13.60 -0.86
N ARG A 187 23.06 12.42 -1.49
CA ARG A 187 24.27 11.59 -1.41
C ARG A 187 25.51 12.31 -1.91
N ARG A 188 25.44 12.99 -3.05
CA ARG A 188 26.57 13.81 -3.57
C ARG A 188 26.96 14.94 -2.62
N ARG A 189 26.02 15.48 -1.85
CA ARG A 189 26.30 16.49 -0.82
C ARG A 189 26.86 15.89 0.48
N GLY A 190 26.95 14.57 0.59
CA GLY A 190 27.55 13.87 1.73
C GLY A 190 26.56 13.48 2.82
N TYR A 191 25.24 13.49 2.56
CA TYR A 191 24.26 13.01 3.53
C TYR A 191 24.29 11.48 3.66
N ASP A 192 24.51 11.00 4.88
CA ASP A 192 24.51 9.57 5.21
C ASP A 192 23.09 9.01 5.23
N ILE A 193 22.13 9.78 5.75
CA ILE A 193 20.73 9.39 5.87
C ILE A 193 19.84 10.47 5.26
N VAL A 194 18.92 10.03 4.40
CA VAL A 194 17.96 10.89 3.71
C VAL A 194 16.55 10.47 4.11
N MET A 195 15.78 11.45 4.56
CA MET A 195 14.41 11.31 5.03
C MET A 195 13.50 12.26 4.25
N THR A 196 12.88 11.78 3.19
CA THR A 196 11.92 12.56 2.39
C THR A 196 10.61 11.83 2.17
N THR A 197 9.65 12.43 1.45
CA THR A 197 8.41 11.77 1.07
C THR A 197 8.63 10.53 0.18
N SER A 198 9.79 10.44 -0.49
CA SER A 198 10.12 9.29 -1.33
C SER A 198 10.19 8.01 -0.51
N LEU A 199 9.43 6.97 -0.91
CA LEU A 199 9.51 5.65 -0.28
C LEU A 199 10.84 4.95 -0.57
N SER A 200 11.67 5.52 -1.46
CA SER A 200 13.05 5.11 -1.77
C SER A 200 14.09 5.77 -0.86
N SER A 201 13.68 6.71 0.01
CA SER A 201 14.55 7.26 1.07
C SER A 201 14.94 6.18 2.09
N ASP A 202 16.03 6.38 2.84
CA ASP A 202 16.42 5.46 3.93
C ASP A 202 15.30 5.35 4.98
N VAL A 203 14.70 6.50 5.31
CA VAL A 203 13.58 6.59 6.25
C VAL A 203 12.52 7.53 5.68
N PRO A 204 11.52 7.00 4.95
CA PRO A 204 10.50 7.83 4.31
C PRO A 204 9.67 8.63 5.32
N VAL A 205 9.28 9.86 4.98
CA VAL A 205 8.45 10.75 5.80
C VAL A 205 7.25 11.20 4.95
N GLY A 206 6.18 10.42 4.98
CA GLY A 206 4.96 10.68 4.23
C GLY A 206 3.95 11.54 5.00
N TYR A 207 3.01 12.14 4.27
CA TYR A 207 1.88 12.91 4.81
C TYR A 207 0.68 12.03 5.21
N PHE A 208 0.91 10.80 5.65
CA PHE A 208 -0.15 9.86 5.99
C PHE A 208 0.04 9.28 7.37
N SER A 209 -1.05 9.18 8.12
CA SER A 209 -1.14 8.47 9.39
C SER A 209 -2.60 8.21 9.74
N TRP A 210 -2.86 7.14 10.48
CA TRP A 210 -4.20 6.86 11.02
C TRP A 210 -4.65 7.87 12.08
N ALA A 211 -3.69 8.49 12.78
CA ALA A 211 -3.95 9.43 13.86
C ALA A 211 -4.33 10.84 13.36
N GLU A 212 -3.71 11.32 12.28
CA GLU A 212 -3.99 12.66 11.74
C GLU A 212 -5.13 12.65 10.72
N TYR A 213 -5.32 11.53 10.00
CA TYR A 213 -6.31 11.41 8.94
C TYR A 213 -7.33 10.33 9.30
N ASP A 214 -8.47 10.74 9.83
CA ASP A 214 -9.63 9.87 10.03
C ASP A 214 -10.30 9.52 8.69
N ILE A 215 -9.60 8.72 7.87
CA ILE A 215 -10.09 8.34 6.54
C ILE A 215 -11.28 7.39 6.60
N MET A 216 -11.62 6.84 7.78
CA MET A 216 -12.79 6.01 7.99
C MET A 216 -13.98 6.81 8.56
N ALA A 217 -13.83 8.13 8.73
CA ALA A 217 -14.91 9.02 9.15
C ALA A 217 -16.18 8.82 8.29
N PRO A 218 -17.38 8.80 8.89
CA PRO A 218 -18.62 8.64 8.15
C PRO A 218 -18.81 9.68 7.04
N MET A 219 -19.27 9.23 5.87
CA MET A 219 -19.53 10.10 4.73
C MET A 219 -20.69 11.07 5.01
N LYS A 220 -20.54 12.31 4.53
CA LYS A 220 -21.62 13.32 4.53
C LYS A 220 -22.30 13.37 3.16
N PRO A 221 -23.58 13.79 3.10
CA PRO A 221 -24.27 14.04 1.83
C PRO A 221 -23.54 15.09 0.98
N LYS A 222 -23.45 14.83 -0.33
CA LYS A 222 -22.81 15.74 -1.30
C LYS A 222 -23.82 16.77 -1.79
N THR A 223 -23.87 17.92 -1.12
CA THR A 223 -24.91 18.94 -1.29
C THR A 223 -24.53 20.09 -2.22
N GLU A 224 -23.24 20.24 -2.53
CA GLU A 224 -22.78 21.36 -3.35
C GLU A 224 -23.18 21.20 -4.82
N ALA A 225 -23.53 22.33 -5.45
CA ALA A 225 -23.96 22.36 -6.85
C ALA A 225 -22.78 22.23 -7.84
N ALA A 226 -21.58 22.66 -7.43
CA ALA A 226 -20.37 22.42 -8.20
C ALA A 226 -19.90 20.98 -7.98
N LEU A 227 -19.40 20.34 -9.03
CA LEU A 227 -19.00 18.93 -8.98
C LEU A 227 -17.75 18.74 -8.12
N ALA A 228 -16.82 19.70 -8.19
CA ALA A 228 -15.54 19.63 -7.51
C ALA A 228 -15.20 20.93 -6.77
N ALA A 229 -14.33 20.80 -5.77
CA ALA A 229 -13.71 21.93 -5.09
C ALA A 229 -12.19 21.91 -5.25
N ALA A 230 -11.59 23.11 -5.29
CA ALA A 230 -10.16 23.32 -5.42
C ALA A 230 -9.63 24.28 -4.34
N PHE A 231 -8.58 23.86 -3.64
CA PHE A 231 -7.89 24.66 -2.61
C PHE A 231 -6.44 24.90 -3.03
N ILE A 232 -6.26 25.61 -4.15
CA ILE A 232 -4.94 25.85 -4.76
C ILE A 232 -4.52 27.30 -4.45
N SER A 233 -3.47 27.47 -3.65
CA SER A 233 -2.96 28.80 -3.25
C SER A 233 -1.72 29.24 -4.01
N ASN A 234 -0.83 28.30 -4.36
CA ASN A 234 0.36 28.61 -5.16
C ASN A 234 0.02 28.55 -6.67
N CYS A 235 -0.23 29.68 -7.31
CA CYS A 235 -0.60 29.69 -8.73
C CYS A 235 0.59 29.55 -9.69
N GLY A 236 1.82 29.67 -9.18
CA GLY A 236 3.06 29.57 -9.94
C GLY A 236 3.73 28.20 -9.83
N ALA A 237 2.96 27.12 -9.68
CA ALA A 237 3.55 25.78 -9.66
C ALA A 237 4.21 25.43 -11.00
N ARG A 238 5.30 24.65 -10.95
CA ARG A 238 6.11 24.26 -12.12
C ARG A 238 5.49 23.13 -12.96
N ASN A 239 4.33 22.59 -12.57
CA ASN A 239 3.61 21.55 -13.30
C ASN A 239 2.38 22.11 -14.02
N PHE A 240 1.63 21.25 -14.71
CA PHE A 240 0.50 21.63 -15.56
C PHE A 240 -0.84 21.79 -14.79
N ARG A 241 -0.82 21.88 -13.46
CA ARG A 241 -2.05 21.80 -12.65
C ARG A 241 -3.03 22.94 -12.88
N LEU A 242 -2.54 24.14 -13.21
CA LEU A 242 -3.40 25.29 -13.47
C LEU A 242 -4.01 25.20 -14.87
N GLN A 243 -3.24 24.71 -15.85
CA GLN A 243 -3.76 24.35 -17.17
C GLN A 243 -4.82 23.25 -17.06
N ALA A 244 -4.62 22.25 -16.19
CA ALA A 244 -5.62 21.21 -15.93
C ALA A 244 -6.89 21.77 -15.29
N LEU A 245 -6.76 22.69 -14.32
CA LEU A 245 -7.90 23.40 -13.71
C LEU A 245 -8.73 24.13 -14.79
N GLU A 246 -8.08 24.97 -15.59
CA GLU A 246 -8.73 25.73 -16.66
C GLU A 246 -9.36 24.81 -17.72
N ALA A 247 -8.69 23.72 -18.09
CA ALA A 247 -9.18 22.77 -19.08
C ALA A 247 -10.40 21.97 -18.56
N LEU A 248 -10.45 21.65 -17.26
CA LEU A 248 -11.64 21.06 -16.64
C LEU A 248 -12.82 22.03 -16.64
N GLU A 249 -12.59 23.31 -16.30
CA GLU A 249 -13.61 24.36 -16.36
C GLU A 249 -14.14 24.54 -17.79
N LYS A 250 -13.25 24.61 -18.80
CA LYS A 250 -13.60 24.66 -20.23
C LYS A 250 -14.35 23.42 -20.70
N SER A 251 -14.12 22.28 -20.07
CA SER A 251 -14.84 21.02 -20.31
C SER A 251 -16.20 20.95 -19.58
N ASN A 252 -16.74 22.09 -19.14
CA ASN A 252 -18.01 22.25 -18.43
C ASN A 252 -18.06 21.52 -17.06
N ILE A 253 -16.91 21.34 -16.39
CA ILE A 253 -16.90 20.93 -14.99
C ILE A 253 -16.97 22.18 -14.12
N LYS A 254 -18.10 22.36 -13.42
CA LYS A 254 -18.23 23.47 -12.46
C LYS A 254 -17.36 23.20 -11.23
N ILE A 255 -16.42 24.10 -10.98
CA ILE A 255 -15.42 24.00 -9.89
C ILE A 255 -15.53 25.20 -8.98
N ASP A 256 -15.63 24.95 -7.68
CA ASP A 256 -15.53 25.97 -6.64
C ASP A 256 -14.10 26.07 -6.13
N SER A 257 -13.46 27.21 -6.39
CA SER A 257 -12.06 27.49 -6.09
C SER A 257 -11.96 28.43 -4.88
N TYR A 258 -11.47 27.89 -3.77
CA TYR A 258 -11.34 28.55 -2.46
C TYR A 258 -9.94 29.12 -2.20
N GLY A 259 -8.93 28.59 -2.89
CA GLY A 259 -7.54 29.03 -2.75
C GLY A 259 -7.24 30.37 -3.44
N GLY A 260 -5.96 30.71 -3.52
CA GLY A 260 -5.47 31.91 -4.20
C GLY A 260 -5.69 31.92 -5.73
N CYS A 261 -5.83 30.74 -6.36
CA CYS A 261 -5.99 30.61 -7.82
C CYS A 261 -7.47 30.51 -8.19
N HIS A 262 -7.89 31.28 -9.21
CA HIS A 262 -9.27 31.47 -9.69
C HIS A 262 -10.22 32.10 -8.65
N ARG A 263 -10.17 31.66 -7.38
CA ARG A 263 -10.78 32.27 -6.19
C ARG A 263 -12.23 32.76 -6.41
N ASN A 264 -13.12 31.86 -6.82
CA ASN A 264 -14.54 32.16 -7.02
C ASN A 264 -15.40 31.92 -5.76
N ARG A 265 -14.81 31.40 -4.67
CA ARG A 265 -15.40 31.27 -3.33
C ARG A 265 -14.54 31.94 -2.25
N ASP A 266 -15.13 32.23 -1.09
CA ASP A 266 -14.39 32.75 0.08
C ASP A 266 -13.56 31.64 0.71
N GLY A 267 -12.24 31.80 0.75
CA GLY A 267 -11.31 30.83 1.32
C GLY A 267 -11.31 30.74 2.85
N ARG A 268 -12.09 31.58 3.56
CA ARG A 268 -12.23 31.53 5.03
C ARG A 268 -13.17 30.41 5.48
N VAL A 269 -12.86 29.19 5.10
CA VAL A 269 -13.60 27.97 5.47
C VAL A 269 -12.63 26.92 6.01
N ASP A 270 -13.13 26.02 6.84
CA ASP A 270 -12.39 24.80 7.11
C ASP A 270 -12.38 23.94 5.84
N LYS A 271 -11.18 23.61 5.34
CA LYS A 271 -11.00 22.91 4.08
C LYS A 271 -11.67 21.53 4.09
N VAL A 272 -11.47 20.74 5.15
CA VAL A 272 -11.98 19.37 5.20
C VAL A 272 -13.49 19.37 5.36
N GLU A 273 -14.05 20.24 6.20
CA GLU A 273 -15.50 20.40 6.33
C GLU A 273 -16.15 20.85 5.03
N ALA A 274 -15.55 21.80 4.30
CA ALA A 274 -16.06 22.20 2.99
C ALA A 274 -16.03 21.03 1.99
N LEU A 275 -14.92 20.29 1.92
CA LEU A 275 -14.76 19.15 0.99
C LEU A 275 -15.78 18.03 1.24
N LYS A 276 -16.26 17.83 2.48
CA LYS A 276 -17.26 16.79 2.81
C LYS A 276 -18.54 16.88 1.97
N HIS A 277 -18.85 18.05 1.42
CA HIS A 277 -20.06 18.31 0.65
C HIS A 277 -19.90 18.25 -0.88
N TYR A 278 -18.68 17.99 -1.38
CA TYR A 278 -18.40 17.83 -2.81
C TYR A 278 -18.25 16.35 -3.21
N LYS A 279 -18.56 16.02 -4.46
CA LYS A 279 -18.31 14.67 -5.02
C LYS A 279 -16.81 14.46 -5.28
N PHE A 280 -16.16 15.48 -5.84
CA PHE A 280 -14.75 15.43 -6.21
C PHE A 280 -13.94 16.51 -5.47
N SER A 281 -12.68 16.21 -5.18
CA SER A 281 -11.71 17.16 -4.64
C SER A 281 -10.51 17.23 -5.57
N LEU A 282 -10.14 18.42 -6.03
CA LEU A 282 -8.95 18.60 -6.85
C LEU A 282 -7.70 18.58 -5.97
N ALA A 283 -7.10 17.41 -5.80
CA ALA A 283 -5.89 17.17 -5.02
C ALA A 283 -4.64 17.41 -5.89
N PHE A 284 -4.50 18.65 -6.38
CA PHE A 284 -3.42 19.02 -7.31
C PHE A 284 -2.14 19.38 -6.56
N GLU A 285 -1.10 18.57 -6.74
CA GLU A 285 0.21 18.77 -6.11
C GLU A 285 1.02 19.88 -6.76
N ASN A 286 2.04 20.36 -6.04
CA ASN A 286 2.94 21.40 -6.52
C ASN A 286 3.95 20.89 -7.59
N SER A 287 4.13 19.58 -7.66
CA SER A 287 5.11 18.87 -8.49
C SER A 287 4.60 17.47 -8.84
N ASN A 288 5.15 16.90 -9.91
CA ASN A 288 4.84 15.55 -10.36
C ASN A 288 6.03 14.64 -10.08
N GLU A 289 6.22 14.26 -8.81
CA GLU A 289 7.37 13.47 -8.34
C GLU A 289 6.89 12.14 -7.75
N GLU A 290 7.63 11.06 -7.99
CA GLU A 290 7.33 9.74 -7.42
C GLU A 290 7.18 9.84 -5.90
N ASP A 291 6.11 9.23 -5.37
CA ASP A 291 5.78 9.18 -3.94
C ASP A 291 5.50 10.53 -3.25
N TYR A 292 5.53 11.65 -3.99
CA TYR A 292 5.16 12.95 -3.46
C TYR A 292 3.63 13.08 -3.42
N VAL A 293 3.05 12.61 -2.31
CA VAL A 293 1.61 12.63 -2.03
C VAL A 293 1.38 13.30 -0.69
N THR A 294 0.69 14.44 -0.69
CA THR A 294 0.59 15.34 0.46
C THR A 294 -0.79 15.30 1.13
N GLU A 295 -1.01 16.21 2.09
CA GLU A 295 -2.29 16.38 2.77
C GLU A 295 -3.47 16.60 1.80
N LYS A 296 -3.22 17.14 0.60
CA LYS A 296 -4.27 17.36 -0.41
C LYS A 296 -4.98 16.07 -0.77
N PHE A 297 -4.22 14.99 -0.94
CA PHE A 297 -4.77 13.68 -1.24
C PHE A 297 -5.48 13.08 -0.02
N PHE A 298 -4.80 12.99 1.13
CA PHE A 298 -5.35 12.34 2.32
C PHE A 298 -6.56 13.09 2.91
N GLN A 299 -6.58 14.43 2.88
CA GLN A 299 -7.76 15.22 3.27
C GLN A 299 -8.97 14.95 2.36
N SER A 300 -8.74 14.67 1.07
CA SER A 300 -9.81 14.29 0.14
C SER A 300 -10.44 12.94 0.52
N LEU A 301 -9.62 12.00 1.00
CA LEU A 301 -10.07 10.70 1.51
C LEU A 301 -10.85 10.84 2.83
N VAL A 302 -10.36 11.66 3.77
CA VAL A 302 -11.07 12.00 5.02
C VAL A 302 -12.46 12.56 4.72
N ALA A 303 -12.54 13.52 3.78
CA ALA A 303 -13.80 14.12 3.36
C ALA A 303 -14.75 13.16 2.61
N GLY A 304 -14.32 11.94 2.28
CA GLY A 304 -15.11 10.98 1.51
C GLY A 304 -15.45 11.52 0.12
N THR A 305 -14.48 12.18 -0.52
CA THR A 305 -14.56 12.65 -1.90
C THR A 305 -13.72 11.73 -2.79
N ILE A 306 -14.01 11.68 -4.09
CA ILE A 306 -13.09 11.07 -5.05
C ILE A 306 -11.99 12.10 -5.38
N PRO A 307 -10.72 11.85 -5.03
CA PRO A 307 -9.63 12.76 -5.37
C PRO A 307 -9.39 12.74 -6.89
N VAL A 308 -9.33 13.93 -7.50
CA VAL A 308 -8.82 14.14 -8.85
C VAL A 308 -7.42 14.72 -8.73
N VAL A 309 -6.42 13.98 -9.18
CA VAL A 309 -5.02 14.23 -8.87
C VAL A 309 -4.26 14.69 -10.12
N VAL A 310 -3.46 15.73 -9.94
CA VAL A 310 -2.29 16.06 -10.78
C VAL A 310 -1.11 15.99 -9.82
N GLY A 311 -0.17 15.07 -10.01
CA GLY A 311 0.90 14.85 -9.04
C GLY A 311 1.76 13.63 -9.35
N ALA A 312 2.03 12.82 -8.31
CA ALA A 312 2.89 11.65 -8.41
C ALA A 312 2.48 10.71 -9.56
N PRO A 313 3.38 10.35 -10.49
CA PRO A 313 3.05 9.45 -11.61
C PRO A 313 2.52 8.08 -11.17
N ASN A 314 2.92 7.63 -9.97
CA ASN A 314 2.55 6.37 -9.35
C ASN A 314 1.42 6.52 -8.31
N ILE A 315 0.59 7.56 -8.39
CA ILE A 315 -0.48 7.83 -7.41
C ILE A 315 -1.43 6.65 -7.14
N GLN A 316 -1.55 5.72 -8.09
CA GLN A 316 -2.34 4.49 -7.90
C GLN A 316 -1.83 3.61 -6.75
N ASP A 317 -0.53 3.66 -6.41
CA ASP A 317 0.05 2.97 -5.24
C ASP A 317 -0.53 3.47 -3.91
N PHE A 318 -1.09 4.68 -3.91
CA PHE A 318 -1.66 5.37 -2.76
C PHE A 318 -3.19 5.31 -2.74
N ALA A 319 -3.83 4.68 -3.74
CA ALA A 319 -5.28 4.57 -3.80
C ALA A 319 -5.81 3.56 -2.77
N PRO A 320 -6.85 3.91 -1.98
CA PRO A 320 -7.50 2.96 -1.06
C PRO A 320 -8.00 1.69 -1.77
N SER A 321 -8.55 1.84 -2.97
CA SER A 321 -9.02 0.74 -3.83
C SER A 321 -8.93 1.12 -5.31
N PRO A 322 -8.95 0.15 -6.24
CA PRO A 322 -9.10 0.45 -7.66
C PRO A 322 -10.33 1.34 -7.93
N GLY A 323 -10.16 2.38 -8.74
CA GLY A 323 -11.24 3.31 -9.10
C GLY A 323 -11.68 4.30 -8.00
N SER A 324 -10.97 4.34 -6.86
CA SER A 324 -11.25 5.31 -5.78
C SER A 324 -10.67 6.71 -6.03
N ILE A 325 -9.81 6.85 -7.04
CA ILE A 325 -9.14 8.10 -7.41
C ILE A 325 -9.18 8.28 -8.93
N ILE A 326 -9.08 9.53 -9.39
CA ILE A 326 -8.94 9.87 -10.81
C ILE A 326 -7.60 10.59 -10.99
N HIS A 327 -6.77 10.14 -11.91
CA HIS A 327 -5.45 10.74 -12.18
C HIS A 327 -5.48 11.44 -13.53
N ILE A 328 -5.10 12.72 -13.55
CA ILE A 328 -4.76 13.46 -14.77
C ILE A 328 -3.25 13.39 -14.88
N LYS A 329 -2.74 12.48 -15.72
CA LYS A 329 -1.30 12.22 -15.84
C LYS A 329 -0.64 13.28 -16.73
N GLU A 330 -1.33 13.69 -17.78
CA GLU A 330 -0.93 14.74 -18.71
C GLU A 330 -2.12 15.60 -19.12
N ILE A 331 -1.87 16.73 -19.79
CA ILE A 331 -2.92 17.72 -20.08
C ILE A 331 -3.97 17.16 -21.05
N GLU A 332 -3.56 16.22 -21.90
CA GLU A 332 -4.40 15.52 -22.88
C GLU A 332 -5.47 14.63 -22.22
N ASP A 333 -5.26 14.20 -20.97
CA ASP A 333 -6.21 13.35 -20.25
C ASP A 333 -7.48 14.10 -19.81
N VAL A 334 -7.43 15.45 -19.75
CA VAL A 334 -8.46 16.26 -19.07
C VAL A 334 -9.86 16.03 -19.63
N GLU A 335 -10.03 15.90 -20.94
CA GLU A 335 -11.36 15.65 -21.53
C GLU A 335 -11.93 14.29 -21.11
N SER A 336 -11.08 13.26 -21.07
CA SER A 336 -11.47 11.91 -20.64
C SER A 336 -11.80 11.87 -19.14
N VAL A 337 -11.06 12.64 -18.34
CA VAL A 337 -11.30 12.80 -16.90
C VAL A 337 -12.59 13.57 -16.66
N ALA A 338 -12.84 14.67 -17.37
CA ALA A 338 -14.09 15.42 -17.29
C ALA A 338 -15.30 14.54 -17.64
N LYS A 339 -15.18 13.69 -18.67
CA LYS A 339 -16.21 12.70 -19.02
C LYS A 339 -16.45 11.71 -17.89
N SER A 340 -15.39 11.19 -17.27
CA SER A 340 -15.48 10.25 -16.14
C SER A 340 -16.11 10.90 -14.91
N MET A 341 -15.77 12.16 -14.61
CA MET A 341 -16.37 12.93 -13.51
C MET A 341 -17.88 13.13 -13.72
N ARG A 342 -18.32 13.46 -14.94
CA ARG A 342 -19.75 13.58 -15.27
C ARG A 342 -20.48 12.24 -15.15
N TYR A 343 -19.91 11.17 -15.70
CA TYR A 343 -20.46 9.82 -15.58
C TYR A 343 -20.68 9.41 -14.12
N LEU A 344 -19.66 9.56 -13.26
CA LEU A 344 -19.76 9.26 -11.84
C LEU A 344 -20.75 10.22 -11.14
N ALA A 345 -20.81 11.49 -11.53
CA ALA A 345 -21.77 12.42 -10.95
C ALA A 345 -23.23 12.05 -11.27
N GLU A 346 -23.49 11.51 -12.46
CA GLU A 346 -24.82 11.13 -12.95
C GLU A 346 -25.21 9.69 -12.59
N ASN A 347 -24.26 8.85 -12.17
CA ASN A 347 -24.48 7.45 -11.83
C ASN A 347 -24.17 7.17 -10.35
N PRO A 348 -25.18 7.21 -9.45
CA PRO A 348 -24.98 7.01 -8.01
C PRO A 348 -24.36 5.66 -7.64
N GLU A 349 -24.69 4.59 -8.37
CA GLU A 349 -24.15 3.25 -8.10
C GLU A 349 -22.65 3.20 -8.38
N ALA A 350 -22.22 3.70 -9.54
CA ALA A 350 -20.81 3.79 -9.89
C ALA A 350 -20.03 4.69 -8.94
N TYR A 351 -20.59 5.85 -8.56
CA TYR A 351 -19.99 6.75 -7.57
C TYR A 351 -19.82 6.09 -6.20
N ASN A 352 -20.86 5.41 -5.71
CA ASN A 352 -20.80 4.70 -4.42
C ASN A 352 -19.81 3.54 -4.47
N GLN A 353 -19.68 2.86 -5.62
CA GLN A 353 -18.69 1.81 -5.80
C GLN A 353 -17.25 2.36 -5.68
N SER A 354 -16.95 3.56 -6.19
CA SER A 354 -15.65 4.22 -6.02
C SER A 354 -15.31 4.56 -4.56
N LEU A 355 -16.31 4.71 -3.69
CA LEU A 355 -16.14 5.03 -2.26
C LEU A 355 -16.47 3.86 -1.32
N ARG A 356 -16.70 2.66 -1.87
CA ARG A 356 -17.08 1.46 -1.10
C ARG A 356 -16.08 1.10 0.00
N TRP A 357 -14.79 1.39 -0.23
CA TRP A 357 -13.70 1.22 0.73
C TRP A 357 -13.92 1.99 2.05
N LYS A 358 -14.74 3.06 2.07
CA LYS A 358 -15.11 3.78 3.30
C LYS A 358 -15.93 2.92 4.28
N TYR A 359 -16.55 1.86 3.80
CA TYR A 359 -17.41 0.96 4.57
C TYR A 359 -16.75 -0.39 4.80
N GLU A 360 -16.10 -0.93 3.78
CA GLU A 360 -15.46 -2.26 3.82
C GLU A 360 -14.00 -2.21 4.29
N GLY A 361 -13.43 -1.01 4.33
CA GLY A 361 -12.01 -0.77 4.56
C GLY A 361 -11.21 -0.71 3.26
N PRO A 362 -10.02 -0.08 3.30
CA PRO A 362 -9.14 0.01 2.14
C PRO A 362 -8.45 -1.33 1.86
N SER A 363 -7.79 -1.42 0.71
CA SER A 363 -6.96 -2.56 0.33
C SER A 363 -5.81 -2.79 1.32
N ASP A 364 -5.34 -4.04 1.38
CA ASP A 364 -4.19 -4.38 2.23
C ASP A 364 -2.92 -3.63 1.84
N SER A 365 -2.74 -3.34 0.54
CA SER A 365 -1.60 -2.54 0.06
C SER A 365 -1.66 -1.12 0.63
N PHE A 366 -2.85 -0.49 0.63
CA PHE A 366 -3.04 0.81 1.24
C PHE A 366 -2.83 0.77 2.75
N LYS A 367 -3.35 -0.25 3.45
CA LYS A 367 -3.11 -0.41 4.89
C LYS A 367 -1.61 -0.55 5.18
N ALA A 368 -0.93 -1.42 4.45
CA ALA A 368 0.52 -1.61 4.56
C ALA A 368 1.31 -0.32 4.31
N LEU A 369 0.86 0.57 3.43
CA LEU A 369 1.46 1.89 3.27
C LEU A 369 1.26 2.75 4.53
N VAL A 370 0.01 2.96 4.95
CA VAL A 370 -0.33 3.88 6.06
C VAL A 370 0.21 3.38 7.41
N ASP A 371 0.26 2.07 7.61
CA ASP A 371 0.81 1.44 8.82
C ASP A 371 2.29 1.75 9.05
N MET A 372 3.04 2.23 8.04
CA MET A 372 4.39 2.72 8.27
C MET A 372 4.42 3.87 9.29
N ALA A 373 3.36 4.68 9.34
CA ALA A 373 3.21 5.79 10.28
C ALA A 373 2.72 5.36 11.67
N ALA A 374 2.39 4.08 11.88
CA ALA A 374 2.18 3.55 13.23
C ALA A 374 3.48 3.63 14.07
N VAL A 375 4.64 3.78 13.41
CA VAL A 375 5.90 4.13 14.05
C VAL A 375 6.33 5.52 13.59
N HIS A 376 6.48 6.43 14.55
CA HIS A 376 6.93 7.80 14.29
C HIS A 376 8.25 7.81 13.49
N SER A 377 8.39 8.75 12.56
CA SER A 377 9.57 8.84 11.67
C SER A 377 10.89 8.92 12.44
N SER A 378 10.92 9.62 13.58
CA SER A 378 12.07 9.66 14.50
C SER A 378 12.43 8.30 15.09
N CYS A 379 11.44 7.50 15.48
CA CYS A 379 11.71 6.13 15.95
C CYS A 379 12.19 5.25 14.80
N ARG A 380 11.61 5.38 13.60
CA ARG A 380 12.11 4.67 12.41
C ARG A 380 13.55 5.04 12.07
N LEU A 381 13.96 6.29 12.28
CA LEU A 381 15.37 6.71 12.18
C LEU A 381 16.26 5.98 13.19
N CYS A 382 15.85 5.90 14.45
CA CYS A 382 16.61 5.13 15.45
C CYS A 382 16.70 3.64 15.11
N ILE A 383 15.61 3.02 14.63
CA ILE A 383 15.62 1.62 14.19
C ILE A 383 16.59 1.44 13.02
N HIS A 384 16.59 2.36 12.05
CA HIS A 384 17.51 2.33 10.92
C HIS A 384 18.98 2.43 11.40
N LEU A 385 19.31 3.43 12.23
CA LEU A 385 20.65 3.60 12.79
C LEU A 385 21.13 2.39 13.58
N ALA A 386 20.28 1.85 14.45
CA ALA A 386 20.60 0.66 15.23
C ALA A 386 20.78 -0.58 14.35
N THR A 387 20.01 -0.70 13.27
CA THR A 387 20.15 -1.80 12.29
C THR A 387 21.48 -1.70 11.55
N VAL A 388 21.82 -0.52 11.02
CA VAL A 388 23.11 -0.26 10.36
C VAL A 388 24.29 -0.53 11.30
N SER A 389 24.18 -0.13 12.56
CA SER A 389 25.20 -0.42 13.58
C SER A 389 25.40 -1.93 13.77
N ARG A 390 24.32 -2.70 13.92
CA ARG A 390 24.40 -4.17 14.06
C ARG A 390 24.97 -4.83 12.79
N GLU A 391 24.58 -4.38 11.60
CA GLU A 391 25.11 -4.90 10.32
C GLU A 391 26.61 -4.65 10.16
N LYS A 392 27.11 -3.51 10.62
CA LYS A 392 28.56 -3.21 10.62
C LYS A 392 29.33 -4.19 11.51
N GLU A 393 28.82 -4.50 12.70
CA GLU A 393 29.42 -5.50 13.60
C GLU A 393 29.37 -6.91 13.00
N GLU A 394 28.26 -7.27 12.37
CA GLU A 394 28.06 -8.60 11.76
C GLU A 394 28.96 -8.86 10.55
N ASN A 395 29.42 -7.80 9.89
CA ASN A 395 30.40 -7.92 8.82
C ASN A 395 31.81 -8.27 9.32
N SER A 396 32.05 -8.24 10.64
CA SER A 396 33.33 -8.63 11.24
C SER A 396 33.60 -10.14 11.15
N PRO A 397 34.87 -10.57 11.16
CA PRO A 397 35.23 -11.98 10.99
C PRO A 397 34.64 -12.93 12.05
N GLY A 398 34.38 -12.46 13.26
CA GLY A 398 33.80 -13.28 14.33
C GLY A 398 32.36 -13.71 14.01
N PHE A 399 31.56 -12.79 13.47
CA PHE A 399 30.15 -13.03 13.16
C PHE A 399 29.94 -13.83 11.89
N LYS A 400 30.90 -13.78 10.95
CA LYS A 400 30.90 -14.59 9.72
C LYS A 400 31.16 -16.08 9.96
N LYS A 401 31.57 -16.48 11.18
CA LYS A 401 31.80 -17.89 11.54
C LYS A 401 30.54 -18.61 12.05
N ARG A 402 29.42 -17.90 12.21
CA ARG A 402 28.15 -18.50 12.63
C ARG A 402 27.73 -19.60 11.65
N PRO A 403 27.34 -20.78 12.14
CA PRO A 403 26.95 -21.89 11.27
C PRO A 403 25.71 -21.57 10.41
N CYS A 404 24.70 -20.88 10.95
CA CYS A 404 23.44 -20.49 10.30
C CYS A 404 22.61 -21.62 9.67
N LYS A 405 23.15 -22.85 9.63
CA LYS A 405 22.52 -24.08 9.22
C LYS A 405 23.17 -25.28 9.90
N CYS A 406 22.37 -26.30 10.17
CA CYS A 406 22.80 -27.54 10.80
C CYS A 406 22.42 -28.72 9.90
N THR A 407 23.39 -29.54 9.52
CA THR A 407 23.18 -30.72 8.68
C THR A 407 23.39 -31.99 9.48
N ARG A 408 22.39 -32.87 9.49
CA ARG A 408 22.45 -34.22 10.08
C ARG A 408 21.90 -35.23 9.10
N GLY A 409 22.79 -36.03 8.51
CA GLY A 409 22.42 -36.94 7.42
C GLY A 409 21.81 -36.16 6.24
N PRO A 410 20.63 -36.56 5.71
CA PRO A 410 20.00 -35.87 4.59
C PRO A 410 19.24 -34.59 5.00
N LYS A 411 19.10 -34.32 6.31
CA LYS A 411 18.31 -33.21 6.82
C LYS A 411 19.22 -32.02 7.08
N THR A 412 18.91 -30.88 6.47
CA THR A 412 19.52 -29.59 6.82
C THR A 412 18.45 -28.68 7.39
N VAL A 413 18.77 -28.00 8.49
CA VAL A 413 17.93 -26.96 9.10
C VAL A 413 18.63 -25.62 8.90
N TYR A 414 17.92 -24.63 8.38
CA TYR A 414 18.39 -23.27 8.17
C TYR A 414 17.84 -22.40 9.29
N HIS A 415 18.71 -21.55 9.84
CA HIS A 415 18.34 -20.56 10.84
C HIS A 415 18.26 -19.19 10.16
N ILE A 416 17.09 -18.58 10.23
CA ILE A 416 16.82 -17.24 9.70
C ILE A 416 16.22 -16.37 10.80
N TYR A 417 16.31 -15.06 10.60
CA TYR A 417 15.85 -14.06 11.57
C TYR A 417 14.77 -13.20 10.94
N VAL A 418 13.68 -12.97 11.66
CA VAL A 418 12.52 -12.25 11.12
C VAL A 418 12.00 -11.23 12.14
N ARG A 419 11.73 -10.00 11.71
CA ARG A 419 11.02 -9.01 12.53
C ARG A 419 9.83 -8.42 11.79
N GLU A 420 8.83 -7.97 12.54
CA GLU A 420 7.80 -7.09 12.01
C GLU A 420 8.42 -5.74 11.64
N ARG A 421 8.06 -5.19 10.47
CA ARG A 421 8.42 -3.84 10.06
C ARG A 421 8.05 -2.84 11.16
N GLY A 422 9.03 -2.06 11.62
CA GLY A 422 8.87 -1.08 12.71
C GLY A 422 9.26 -1.61 14.10
N ARG A 423 9.59 -2.90 14.22
CA ARG A 423 10.30 -3.45 15.37
C ARG A 423 11.80 -3.49 15.09
N PHE A 424 12.59 -3.53 16.16
CA PHE A 424 14.03 -3.64 16.06
C PHE A 424 14.51 -5.09 16.27
N GLU A 425 14.01 -5.74 17.31
CA GLU A 425 14.41 -7.11 17.66
C GLU A 425 13.83 -8.15 16.70
N MET A 426 14.61 -9.22 16.50
CA MET A 426 14.36 -10.29 15.53
C MET A 426 13.97 -11.58 16.25
N GLU A 427 13.07 -12.35 15.64
CA GLU A 427 12.71 -13.69 16.05
C GLU A 427 13.46 -14.75 15.23
N SER A 428 13.93 -15.79 15.90
CA SER A 428 14.51 -16.97 15.26
C SER A 428 13.43 -17.83 14.61
N ILE A 429 13.65 -18.19 13.35
CA ILE A 429 12.83 -19.11 12.55
C ILE A 429 13.72 -20.20 11.97
N TYR A 430 13.21 -21.43 11.96
CA TYR A 430 13.93 -22.61 11.46
C TYR A 430 13.20 -23.24 10.28
N LEU A 431 13.90 -23.44 9.17
CA LEU A 431 13.36 -24.08 7.96
C LEU A 431 14.12 -25.36 7.63
N ARG A 432 13.41 -26.42 7.20
CA ARG A 432 14.03 -27.71 6.85
C ARG A 432 14.27 -27.80 5.34
N SER A 433 15.37 -28.42 4.93
CA SER A 433 15.74 -28.62 3.52
C SER A 433 14.68 -29.32 2.69
N SER A 434 13.89 -30.19 3.30
CA SER A 434 12.77 -30.89 2.65
C SER A 434 11.60 -29.99 2.29
N ASN A 435 11.51 -28.78 2.88
CA ASN A 435 10.41 -27.84 2.67
C ASN A 435 10.94 -26.39 2.59
N LEU A 436 11.97 -26.15 1.78
CA LEU A 436 12.45 -24.81 1.49
C LEU A 436 11.62 -24.19 0.36
N THR A 437 10.43 -23.73 0.71
CA THR A 437 9.51 -23.02 -0.19
C THR A 437 9.12 -21.69 0.43
N LEU A 438 8.67 -20.76 -0.41
CA LEU A 438 8.11 -19.49 0.06
C LEU A 438 6.89 -19.71 0.95
N GLU A 439 6.08 -20.72 0.65
CA GLU A 439 4.93 -21.09 1.47
C GLU A 439 5.34 -21.56 2.87
N ALA A 440 6.34 -22.45 2.96
CA ALA A 440 6.86 -22.92 4.23
C ALA A 440 7.45 -21.79 5.07
N LEU A 441 8.16 -20.84 4.44
CA LEU A 441 8.63 -19.63 5.10
C LEU A 441 7.47 -18.82 5.69
N LYS A 442 6.45 -18.52 4.89
CA LYS A 442 5.27 -17.76 5.33
C LYS A 442 4.57 -18.45 6.49
N PHE A 443 4.34 -19.76 6.39
CA PHE A 443 3.73 -20.56 7.43
C PHE A 443 4.54 -20.55 8.73
N ALA A 444 5.86 -20.76 8.64
CA ALA A 444 6.74 -20.77 9.81
C ALA A 444 6.77 -19.41 10.52
N VAL A 445 6.81 -18.31 9.75
CA VAL A 445 6.72 -16.95 10.29
C VAL A 445 5.39 -16.75 11.02
N VAL A 446 4.25 -16.98 10.35
CA VAL A 446 2.93 -16.77 10.99
C VAL A 446 2.80 -17.63 12.24
N SER A 447 3.20 -18.91 12.18
CA SER A 447 3.15 -19.83 13.32
C SER A 447 3.98 -19.33 14.51
N LYS A 448 5.22 -18.87 14.26
CA LYS A 448 6.08 -18.31 15.31
C LYS A 448 5.45 -17.08 15.96
N PHE A 449 5.05 -16.09 15.17
CA PHE A 449 4.46 -14.86 15.71
C PHE A 449 3.13 -15.13 16.43
N THR A 450 2.29 -16.04 15.94
CA THR A 450 1.08 -16.47 16.64
C THR A 450 1.38 -17.16 17.98
N SER A 451 2.38 -18.06 18.03
CA SER A 451 2.77 -18.71 19.29
C SER A 451 3.28 -17.75 20.37
N LEU A 452 3.79 -16.59 19.94
CA LEU A 452 4.23 -15.52 20.83
C LEU A 452 3.08 -14.60 21.27
N ASN A 453 1.84 -14.87 20.86
CA ASN A 453 0.69 -13.97 21.01
C ASN A 453 1.00 -12.56 20.49
N HIS A 454 1.69 -12.49 19.35
CA HIS A 454 2.18 -11.24 18.81
C HIS A 454 1.04 -10.28 18.46
N VAL A 455 1.18 -9.03 18.87
CA VAL A 455 0.28 -7.93 18.50
C VAL A 455 1.01 -7.04 17.48
N PRO A 456 0.52 -6.94 16.23
CA PRO A 456 1.10 -6.04 15.24
C PRO A 456 1.12 -4.59 15.73
N ILE A 457 2.17 -3.86 15.39
CA ILE A 457 2.37 -2.47 15.86
C ILE A 457 1.19 -1.57 15.46
N TRP A 458 0.64 -1.77 14.27
CA TRP A 458 -0.46 -0.95 13.76
C TRP A 458 -1.79 -1.19 14.47
N LYS A 459 -1.95 -2.25 15.26
CA LYS A 459 -3.27 -2.66 15.79
C LYS A 459 -3.88 -1.61 16.72
N THR A 460 -3.08 -0.92 17.52
CA THR A 460 -3.58 0.17 18.39
C THR A 460 -3.81 1.46 17.64
N GLU A 461 -3.02 1.71 16.60
CA GLU A 461 -3.02 2.94 15.81
C GLU A 461 -4.15 2.99 14.77
N ARG A 462 -4.56 1.85 14.25
CA ARG A 462 -5.68 1.78 13.31
C ARG A 462 -7.02 2.11 13.99
N PRO A 463 -7.98 2.73 13.26
CA PRO A 463 -9.37 2.82 13.68
C PRO A 463 -9.94 1.44 14.01
N GLU A 464 -10.85 1.36 14.98
CA GLU A 464 -11.40 0.09 15.49
C GLU A 464 -11.92 -0.84 14.38
N ILE A 465 -12.63 -0.28 13.40
CA ILE A 465 -13.17 -1.00 12.24
C ILE A 465 -12.09 -1.70 11.37
N LEU A 466 -10.84 -1.25 11.45
CA LEU A 466 -9.70 -1.81 10.68
C LEU A 466 -8.74 -2.65 11.51
N ARG A 467 -9.02 -2.88 12.81
CA ARG A 467 -8.13 -3.64 13.71
C ARG A 467 -8.19 -5.15 13.48
N GLY A 468 -9.28 -5.64 12.89
CA GLY A 468 -9.48 -7.07 12.62
C GLY A 468 -9.50 -7.93 13.88
N GLY A 469 -9.37 -9.25 13.69
CA GLY A 469 -9.28 -10.24 14.75
C GLY A 469 -7.87 -10.39 15.33
N ASN A 470 -7.58 -11.56 15.90
CA ASN A 470 -6.24 -11.91 16.40
C ASN A 470 -5.40 -12.67 15.37
N ASP A 471 -6.01 -13.09 14.26
CA ASP A 471 -5.30 -13.80 13.20
C ASP A 471 -4.31 -12.87 12.49
N LEU A 472 -3.10 -13.36 12.29
CA LEU A 472 -2.04 -12.63 11.60
C LEU A 472 -2.08 -12.93 10.11
N LYS A 473 -2.39 -11.91 9.30
CA LYS A 473 -2.30 -11.99 7.85
C LYS A 473 -0.98 -11.40 7.38
N LEU A 474 -0.12 -12.24 6.81
CA LEU A 474 1.15 -11.82 6.23
C LEU A 474 0.94 -11.21 4.83
N HIS A 475 1.18 -9.92 4.68
CA HIS A 475 1.07 -9.20 3.40
C HIS A 475 2.34 -9.33 2.55
N LYS A 476 3.50 -9.04 3.17
CA LYS A 476 4.81 -9.06 2.50
C LYS A 476 5.89 -9.60 3.43
N ILE A 477 6.86 -10.28 2.83
CA ILE A 477 8.12 -10.68 3.45
C ILE A 477 9.26 -10.34 2.50
N TYR A 478 10.30 -9.69 3.00
CA TYR A 478 11.42 -9.20 2.18
C TYR A 478 12.70 -9.13 3.00
N PRO A 479 13.89 -9.21 2.37
CA PRO A 479 15.16 -9.05 3.07
C PRO A 479 15.28 -7.69 3.76
N VAL A 480 15.87 -7.65 4.96
CA VAL A 480 16.22 -6.40 5.64
C VAL A 480 17.17 -5.58 4.76
N GLY A 481 16.99 -4.25 4.77
CA GLY A 481 17.83 -3.30 4.02
C GLY A 481 17.22 -2.81 2.71
N LEU A 482 16.06 -3.35 2.29
CA LEU A 482 15.31 -2.79 1.17
C LEU A 482 14.61 -1.48 1.57
N THR A 483 14.49 -0.57 0.61
CA THR A 483 13.65 0.64 0.75
C THR A 483 12.17 0.26 0.84
N GLN A 484 11.32 1.16 1.35
CA GLN A 484 9.88 0.88 1.46
C GLN A 484 9.20 0.80 0.08
N ARG A 485 9.68 1.57 -0.90
CA ARG A 485 9.30 1.44 -2.32
C ARG A 485 9.54 0.02 -2.80
N GLN A 486 10.73 -0.53 -2.53
CA GLN A 486 11.06 -1.89 -2.90
C GLN A 486 10.21 -2.91 -2.15
N ALA A 487 10.17 -2.83 -0.82
CA ALA A 487 9.45 -3.78 0.03
C ALA A 487 7.96 -3.89 -0.31
N LEU A 488 7.30 -2.77 -0.57
CA LEU A 488 5.86 -2.73 -0.83
C LEU A 488 5.54 -3.07 -2.30
N TYR A 489 6.24 -2.47 -3.25
CA TYR A 489 5.73 -2.39 -4.63
C TYR A 489 6.58 -3.12 -5.67
N THR A 490 7.90 -3.29 -5.47
CA THR A 490 8.76 -3.85 -6.53
C THR A 490 9.40 -5.19 -6.19
N PHE A 491 9.64 -5.48 -4.91
CA PHE A 491 10.30 -6.71 -4.49
C PHE A 491 9.30 -7.86 -4.39
N SER A 492 9.68 -8.97 -5.03
CA SER A 492 9.13 -10.29 -4.81
C SER A 492 10.20 -11.32 -5.17
N PHE A 493 10.22 -12.44 -4.46
CA PHE A 493 10.96 -13.61 -4.91
C PHE A 493 10.33 -14.13 -6.20
N LYS A 494 11.14 -14.45 -7.20
CA LYS A 494 10.66 -14.98 -8.49
C LYS A 494 10.10 -16.41 -8.39
N GLY A 495 10.31 -17.07 -7.25
CA GLY A 495 9.84 -18.41 -6.92
C GLY A 495 10.72 -19.07 -5.88
N ASP A 496 10.46 -20.34 -5.58
CA ASP A 496 11.20 -21.07 -4.54
C ASP A 496 12.69 -21.23 -4.84
N ALA A 497 13.08 -21.35 -6.12
CA ALA A 497 14.48 -21.47 -6.51
C ALA A 497 15.28 -20.20 -6.19
N ASP A 498 14.70 -19.04 -6.44
CA ASP A 498 15.26 -17.72 -6.12
C ASP A 498 15.41 -17.56 -4.60
N PHE A 499 14.37 -17.95 -3.85
CA PHE A 499 14.43 -17.98 -2.38
C PHE A 499 15.52 -18.91 -1.83
N ARG A 500 15.65 -20.14 -2.34
CA ARG A 500 16.73 -21.06 -1.95
C ARG A 500 18.10 -20.47 -2.24
N SER A 501 18.28 -19.87 -3.42
CA SER A 501 19.54 -19.21 -3.79
C SER A 501 19.85 -18.04 -2.85
N HIS A 502 18.85 -17.28 -2.42
CA HIS A 502 19.02 -16.22 -1.44
C HIS A 502 19.50 -16.76 -0.09
N LEU A 503 18.88 -17.83 0.44
CA LEU A 503 19.31 -18.45 1.70
C LEU A 503 20.74 -19.00 1.66
N GLU A 504 21.17 -19.56 0.53
CA GLU A 504 22.55 -20.07 0.39
C GLU A 504 23.58 -18.94 0.26
N SER A 505 23.21 -17.82 -0.38
CA SER A 505 24.10 -16.67 -0.55
C SER A 505 24.15 -15.75 0.68
N HIS A 506 23.15 -15.82 1.56
CA HIS A 506 23.03 -15.00 2.76
C HIS A 506 22.86 -15.88 4.01
N PRO A 507 23.95 -16.47 4.55
CA PRO A 507 23.90 -17.16 5.83
C PRO A 507 23.32 -16.26 6.92
N CYS A 508 22.45 -16.83 7.76
CA CYS A 508 21.70 -16.10 8.79
C CYS A 508 20.82 -15.00 8.19
N ALA A 509 20.16 -15.31 7.06
CA ALA A 509 19.30 -14.38 6.34
C ALA A 509 18.31 -13.67 7.27
N LYS A 510 18.17 -12.36 7.04
CA LYS A 510 17.34 -11.46 7.83
C LYS A 510 16.17 -10.96 6.98
N PHE A 511 14.96 -11.14 7.50
CA PHE A 511 13.75 -10.69 6.84
C PHE A 511 12.95 -9.71 7.70
N GLU A 512 12.25 -8.81 7.02
CA GLU A 512 11.20 -7.99 7.56
C GLU A 512 9.85 -8.45 7.01
N VAL A 513 8.83 -8.41 7.87
CA VAL A 513 7.47 -8.80 7.53
C VAL A 513 6.49 -7.66 7.76
N ILE A 514 5.49 -7.58 6.88
CA ILE A 514 4.36 -6.67 7.02
C ILE A 514 3.13 -7.53 7.25
N PHE A 515 2.56 -7.42 8.45
CA PHE A 515 1.23 -7.95 8.76
C PHE A 515 0.18 -6.90 8.40
N VAL A 516 -1.03 -7.31 8.02
CA VAL A 516 -2.16 -6.41 7.69
C VAL A 516 -3.48 -6.83 8.29
#